data_AF-A0A4V2JGV3-F1
#
_entry.id   AF-A0A4V2JGV3-F1
#
_cell.length_a   1.000
_cell.length_b   1.000
_cell.length_c   1.000
_cell.angle_alpha   90.00
_cell.angle_beta   90.00
_cell.angle_gamma   90.00
#
_symmetry.space_group_name_H-M   'P 1'
#
loop_
_entity.id
_entity.type
_entity.pdbx_description
1 polymer ?
#
loop_
_entity_poly.entity_id
_entity_poly.type
_entity_poly.pdbx_seq_one_letter_code
_entity_poly.pdbx_strand_id
1 'polypeptide(L)'
;MIKVHWFRDAPEERNDWLRFGLMELAKKKEIRYSEWDLKQMTAYGFSQEILSKPSHRHLSFLVVDDGNRRVKCIIDNEDSFALFSELIIYADVYFCAGYNSDVFERKSLPKFYNWQTATDVAWYTDLLSKKILRFGDEFYKVKKFIPIGPNLWKDLPIGKRKQLTLNIQHRLRKIFGLSNQYQAVHKVFLSRYDDLMKLRHEKLSFDITLSDTSWGWPTHRIKLHQQLKKLSKEGFNIHSILKLAEPSVCDNSISINLDHKDFPMEIGGILGYEQMLASSKLGVFACGFHWGWRNILTLALFFGIPVVTDRLLTEAYFDIDEFIIHETEDENWLLVKDLLNDLDPFEWEKIKKHNQQVYDKYLHPESVANYFISQINL
;
A
#
# COMPACT_ATOMS: atom_id res chain seq x y z
N MET A 1 -14.47 4.83 -26.84
CA MET A 1 -14.34 3.74 -25.83
C MET A 1 -12.90 3.74 -25.37
N ILE A 2 -12.68 3.94 -24.07
CA ILE A 2 -11.34 4.08 -23.49
C ILE A 2 -10.58 2.75 -23.60
N LYS A 3 -9.33 2.81 -24.04
CA LYS A 3 -8.39 1.70 -24.08
C LYS A 3 -7.29 1.94 -23.04
N VAL A 4 -7.02 0.92 -22.24
CA VAL A 4 -5.96 0.93 -21.24
C VAL A 4 -4.95 -0.16 -21.59
N HIS A 5 -3.71 0.24 -21.82
CA HIS A 5 -2.57 -0.62 -22.09
C HIS A 5 -1.67 -0.61 -20.85
N TRP A 6 -1.53 -1.75 -20.19
CA TRP A 6 -0.63 -1.92 -19.05
C TRP A 6 0.64 -2.64 -19.50
N PHE A 7 1.80 -2.01 -19.31
CA PHE A 7 3.10 -2.56 -19.67
C PHE A 7 3.72 -3.23 -18.44
N ARG A 8 3.74 -4.56 -18.44
CA ARG A 8 4.07 -5.38 -17.26
C ARG A 8 5.58 -5.53 -17.09
N ASP A 9 6.02 -5.34 -15.86
CA ASP A 9 7.35 -5.69 -15.35
C ASP A 9 7.23 -6.27 -13.94
N ALA A 10 8.02 -7.28 -13.60
CA ALA A 10 7.98 -7.88 -12.27
C ALA A 10 9.19 -7.42 -11.46
N PRO A 11 9.03 -6.97 -10.19
CA PRO A 11 7.83 -7.04 -9.34
C PRO A 11 7.00 -5.72 -9.26
N GLU A 12 5.68 -5.82 -9.42
CA GLU A 12 4.70 -4.69 -9.36
C GLU A 12 3.45 -5.01 -8.52
N GLU A 13 3.54 -5.94 -7.57
CA GLU A 13 2.38 -6.51 -6.86
C GLU A 13 1.60 -5.48 -6.05
N ARG A 14 2.25 -4.39 -5.62
CA ARG A 14 1.58 -3.27 -4.92
C ARG A 14 0.48 -2.61 -5.76
N ASN A 15 0.57 -2.70 -7.08
CA ASN A 15 -0.38 -2.10 -8.02
C ASN A 15 -1.51 -3.06 -8.45
N ASP A 16 -1.53 -4.28 -7.92
CA ASP A 16 -2.52 -5.28 -8.34
C ASP A 16 -3.95 -4.92 -7.93
N TRP A 17 -4.14 -4.03 -6.95
CA TRP A 17 -5.47 -3.53 -6.58
C TRP A 17 -6.10 -2.69 -7.70
N LEU A 18 -5.36 -1.73 -8.26
CA LEU A 18 -5.79 -0.97 -9.44
C LEU A 18 -5.98 -1.90 -10.64
N ARG A 19 -5.02 -2.80 -10.83
CA ARG A 19 -5.07 -3.77 -11.93
C ARG A 19 -6.34 -4.60 -11.89
N PHE A 20 -6.71 -5.10 -10.70
CA PHE A 20 -7.94 -5.85 -10.49
C PHE A 20 -9.17 -5.02 -10.85
N GLY A 21 -9.22 -3.77 -10.40
CA GLY A 21 -10.28 -2.83 -10.76
C GLY A 21 -10.43 -2.63 -12.28
N LEU A 22 -9.33 -2.42 -12.99
CA LEU A 22 -9.34 -2.29 -14.46
C LEU A 22 -9.82 -3.58 -15.15
N MET A 23 -9.47 -4.76 -14.61
CA MET A 23 -9.97 -6.03 -15.13
C MET A 23 -11.50 -6.17 -14.94
N GLU A 24 -12.05 -5.74 -13.79
CA GLU A 24 -13.50 -5.74 -13.56
C GLU A 24 -14.22 -4.78 -14.51
N LEU A 25 -13.73 -3.54 -14.68
CA LEU A 25 -14.30 -2.59 -15.66
C LEU A 25 -14.25 -3.15 -17.09
N ALA A 26 -13.18 -3.85 -17.46
CA ALA A 26 -13.06 -4.49 -18.78
C ALA A 26 -14.05 -5.64 -18.96
N LYS A 27 -14.29 -6.44 -17.92
CA LYS A 27 -15.29 -7.52 -17.91
C LYS A 27 -16.71 -6.97 -18.08
N LYS A 28 -16.99 -5.79 -17.52
CA LYS A 28 -18.24 -5.03 -17.72
C LYS A 28 -18.32 -4.33 -19.09
N LYS A 29 -17.26 -4.38 -19.90
CA LYS A 29 -17.13 -3.72 -21.22
C LYS A 29 -17.16 -2.19 -21.15
N GLU A 30 -16.82 -1.61 -20.00
CA GLU A 30 -16.72 -0.16 -19.81
C GLU A 30 -15.41 0.38 -20.41
N ILE A 31 -14.35 -0.42 -20.35
CA ILE A 31 -13.07 -0.14 -20.99
C ILE A 31 -12.58 -1.33 -21.83
N ARG A 32 -11.58 -1.08 -22.69
CA ARG A 32 -10.76 -2.14 -23.28
C ARG A 32 -9.44 -2.22 -22.54
N TYR A 33 -9.23 -3.30 -21.80
CA TYR A 33 -7.98 -3.53 -21.06
C TYR A 33 -7.08 -4.54 -21.78
N SER A 34 -5.80 -4.21 -21.89
CA SER A 34 -4.78 -5.09 -22.46
C SER A 34 -3.47 -4.97 -21.69
N GLU A 35 -2.75 -6.08 -21.62
CA GLU A 35 -1.44 -6.13 -20.98
C GLU A 35 -0.36 -6.55 -21.98
N TRP A 36 0.77 -5.86 -21.93
CA TRP A 36 1.89 -5.98 -22.87
C TRP A 36 3.20 -6.15 -22.11
N ASP A 37 4.22 -6.70 -22.76
CA ASP A 37 5.58 -6.69 -22.21
C ASP A 37 6.09 -5.25 -22.02
N LEU A 38 6.85 -4.98 -20.96
CA LEU A 38 7.38 -3.65 -20.66
C LEU A 38 8.04 -3.00 -21.88
N LYS A 39 8.80 -3.76 -22.67
CA LYS A 39 9.56 -3.22 -23.83
C LYS A 39 8.66 -2.58 -24.89
N GLN A 40 7.40 -3.01 -24.96
CA GLN A 40 6.43 -2.50 -25.92
C GLN A 40 6.00 -1.06 -25.62
N MET A 41 6.22 -0.55 -24.40
CA MET A 41 5.82 0.80 -24.00
C MET A 41 6.42 1.91 -24.89
N THR A 42 7.58 1.62 -25.51
CA THR A 42 8.30 2.56 -26.38
C THR A 42 7.56 2.81 -27.69
N ALA A 43 6.86 1.80 -28.21
CA ALA A 43 5.93 1.95 -29.34
C ALA A 43 4.70 2.82 -28.97
N TYR A 44 4.47 3.05 -27.68
CA TYR A 44 3.40 3.89 -27.16
C TYR A 44 3.90 5.26 -26.63
N GLY A 45 5.15 5.63 -26.92
CA GLY A 45 5.68 6.98 -26.68
C GLY A 45 6.45 7.17 -25.36
N PHE A 46 6.67 6.11 -24.60
CA PHE A 46 7.61 6.16 -23.47
C PHE A 46 9.07 6.17 -23.96
N SER A 47 9.94 6.84 -23.20
CA SER A 47 11.38 6.89 -23.50
C SER A 47 12.05 5.52 -23.35
N GLN A 48 13.01 5.22 -24.23
CA GLN A 48 13.90 4.06 -24.10
C GLN A 48 14.76 4.13 -22.83
N GLU A 49 15.01 5.34 -22.30
CA GLU A 49 15.79 5.52 -21.08
C GLU A 49 15.19 4.83 -19.87
N ILE A 50 13.86 4.68 -19.82
CA ILE A 50 13.20 3.94 -18.73
C ILE A 50 13.72 2.49 -18.69
N LEU A 51 13.80 1.81 -19.84
CA LEU A 51 14.26 0.42 -19.93
C LEU A 51 15.74 0.23 -19.54
N SER A 52 16.52 1.31 -19.50
CA SER A 52 17.91 1.27 -19.05
C SER A 52 18.05 1.27 -17.52
N LYS A 53 16.97 1.58 -16.78
CA LYS A 53 17.01 1.59 -15.32
C LYS A 53 17.06 0.17 -14.76
N PRO A 54 17.86 -0.07 -13.70
CA PRO A 54 18.10 -1.43 -13.20
C PRO A 54 16.90 -2.05 -12.50
N SER A 55 15.95 -1.24 -12.01
CA SER A 55 14.78 -1.70 -11.27
C SER A 55 13.61 -0.75 -11.50
N HIS A 56 12.42 -1.31 -11.66
CA HIS A 56 11.15 -0.58 -11.77
C HIS A 56 10.18 -1.02 -10.67
N ARG A 57 10.74 -1.54 -9.56
CA ARG A 57 9.98 -2.05 -8.42
C ARG A 57 8.92 -1.03 -7.98
N HIS A 58 7.72 -1.53 -7.70
CA HIS A 58 6.54 -0.74 -7.27
C HIS A 58 5.98 0.25 -8.31
N LEU A 59 6.60 0.36 -9.49
CA LEU A 59 6.11 1.19 -10.58
C LEU A 59 5.28 0.37 -11.55
N SER A 60 4.22 0.97 -12.09
CA SER A 60 3.49 0.42 -13.23
C SER A 60 3.36 1.48 -14.31
N PHE A 61 3.56 1.06 -15.56
CA PHE A 61 3.51 1.92 -16.73
C PHE A 61 2.24 1.62 -17.51
N LEU A 62 1.43 2.65 -17.76
CA LEU A 62 0.19 2.53 -18.49
C LEU A 62 0.10 3.59 -19.58
N VAL A 63 -0.62 3.25 -20.63
CA VAL A 63 -1.11 4.22 -21.61
C VAL A 63 -2.61 4.12 -21.68
N VAL A 64 -3.27 5.28 -21.57
CA VAL A 64 -4.71 5.40 -21.74
C VAL A 64 -5.01 6.18 -23.02
N ASP A 65 -5.83 5.59 -23.88
CA ASP A 65 -6.18 6.09 -25.21
C ASP A 65 -7.72 6.19 -25.31
N ASP A 66 -8.24 7.40 -25.47
CA ASP A 66 -9.68 7.65 -25.62
C ASP A 66 -10.14 7.77 -27.08
N GLY A 67 -9.21 7.64 -28.04
CA GLY A 67 -9.38 7.84 -29.47
C GLY A 67 -8.88 9.19 -29.99
N ASN A 68 -8.78 10.21 -29.14
CA ASN A 68 -8.33 11.55 -29.50
C ASN A 68 -6.95 11.86 -28.91
N ARG A 69 -6.70 11.40 -27.68
CA ARG A 69 -5.45 11.58 -26.95
C ARG A 69 -4.91 10.25 -26.47
N ARG A 70 -3.59 10.23 -26.26
CA ARG A 70 -2.86 9.16 -25.61
C ARG A 70 -2.11 9.75 -24.43
N VAL A 71 -2.40 9.25 -23.23
CA VAL A 71 -1.83 9.77 -21.98
C VAL A 71 -0.96 8.68 -21.35
N LYS A 72 0.32 8.99 -21.16
CA LYS A 72 1.30 8.14 -20.47
C LYS A 72 1.16 8.32 -18.97
N CYS A 73 0.84 7.24 -18.29
CA CYS A 73 0.63 7.21 -16.85
C CYS A 73 1.71 6.38 -16.19
N ILE A 74 2.25 6.88 -15.08
CA ILE A 74 3.06 6.08 -14.15
C ILE A 74 2.30 5.99 -12.83
N ILE A 75 2.15 4.78 -12.32
CA ILE A 75 1.67 4.52 -10.96
C ILE A 75 2.90 4.23 -10.11
N ASP A 76 3.16 5.10 -9.16
CA ASP A 76 4.20 4.95 -8.15
C ASP A 76 3.57 4.62 -6.81
N ASN A 77 3.82 3.39 -6.37
CA ASN A 77 3.31 2.85 -5.11
C ASN A 77 4.45 2.57 -4.12
N GLU A 78 5.50 3.39 -4.20
CA GLU A 78 6.50 3.49 -3.15
C GLU A 78 5.84 3.90 -1.82
N ASP A 79 6.43 3.39 -0.74
CA ASP A 79 6.01 3.67 0.63
C ASP A 79 6.57 5.01 1.14
N SER A 80 6.76 6.01 0.26
CA SER A 80 7.21 7.35 0.68
C SER A 80 7.09 8.40 -0.41
N PHE A 81 6.73 9.64 -0.03
CA PHE A 81 7.00 10.81 -0.88
C PHE A 81 8.51 10.99 -1.10
N ALA A 82 9.39 10.59 -0.18
CA ALA A 82 10.84 10.75 -0.37
C ALA A 82 11.40 9.85 -1.48
N LEU A 83 10.75 8.72 -1.72
CA LEU A 83 11.21 7.70 -2.65
C LEU A 83 10.59 7.81 -4.04
N PHE A 84 9.81 8.87 -4.34
CA PHE A 84 9.17 9.02 -5.65
C PHE A 84 10.19 8.85 -6.80
N SER A 85 9.77 8.14 -7.85
CA SER A 85 10.65 7.83 -8.98
C SER A 85 11.02 9.06 -9.81
N GLU A 86 12.29 9.15 -10.19
CA GLU A 86 12.79 10.15 -11.15
C GLU A 86 12.14 10.01 -12.54
N LEU A 87 11.44 8.91 -12.80
CA LEU A 87 10.74 8.66 -14.06
C LEU A 87 9.50 9.54 -14.27
N ILE A 88 9.14 10.38 -13.29
CA ILE A 88 8.11 11.41 -13.43
C ILE A 88 8.27 12.27 -14.70
N ILE A 89 9.51 12.54 -15.12
CA ILE A 89 9.81 13.31 -16.34
C ILE A 89 9.24 12.66 -17.61
N TYR A 90 9.01 11.34 -17.60
CA TYR A 90 8.51 10.59 -18.75
C TYR A 90 6.99 10.40 -18.78
N ALA A 91 6.32 10.75 -17.68
CA ALA A 91 4.88 10.67 -17.54
C ALA A 91 4.21 11.95 -18.01
N ASP A 92 2.97 11.80 -18.49
CA ASP A 92 2.02 12.91 -18.64
C ASP A 92 1.20 13.07 -17.34
N VAL A 93 0.87 11.95 -16.69
CA VAL A 93 0.21 11.90 -15.37
C VAL A 93 0.94 10.91 -14.46
N TYR A 94 1.19 11.31 -13.21
CA TYR A 94 1.96 10.53 -12.24
C TYR A 94 1.14 10.30 -10.97
N PHE A 95 0.65 9.07 -10.76
CA PHE A 95 -0.10 8.74 -9.54
C PHE A 95 0.88 8.32 -8.44
N CYS A 96 0.82 8.97 -7.29
CA CYS A 96 1.72 8.70 -6.17
C CYS A 96 0.94 8.27 -4.93
N ALA A 97 1.20 7.05 -4.45
CA ALA A 97 0.62 6.58 -3.19
C ALA A 97 1.19 7.34 -1.99
N GLY A 98 2.49 7.58 -1.99
CA GLY A 98 3.17 8.41 -0.99
C GLY A 98 2.98 9.90 -1.20
N TYR A 99 1.81 10.41 -1.60
CA TYR A 99 1.62 11.84 -1.83
C TYR A 99 1.69 12.67 -0.55
N ASN A 100 2.33 13.84 -0.58
CA ASN A 100 2.31 14.83 0.49
C ASN A 100 2.29 16.25 -0.13
N SER A 101 1.35 17.09 0.30
CA SER A 101 1.13 18.42 -0.26
C SER A 101 2.27 19.41 0.04
N ASP A 102 2.94 19.29 1.20
CA ASP A 102 4.14 20.11 1.47
C ASP A 102 5.22 19.84 0.41
N VAL A 103 5.41 18.58 0.00
CA VAL A 103 6.42 18.22 -1.01
C VAL A 103 5.96 18.58 -2.42
N PHE A 104 4.81 18.08 -2.86
CA PHE A 104 4.42 18.16 -4.28
C PHE A 104 3.75 19.48 -4.66
N GLU A 105 3.08 20.17 -3.72
CA GLU A 105 2.43 21.46 -3.99
C GLU A 105 3.30 22.62 -3.49
N ARG A 106 3.76 22.56 -2.24
CA ARG A 106 4.52 23.66 -1.62
C ARG A 106 6.02 23.60 -1.89
N LYS A 107 6.52 22.49 -2.44
CA LYS A 107 7.94 22.28 -2.76
C LYS A 107 8.82 22.50 -1.52
N SER A 108 8.37 22.00 -0.37
CA SER A 108 9.04 22.14 0.92
C SER A 108 9.16 20.79 1.63
N LEU A 109 10.01 20.74 2.65
CA LEU A 109 10.06 19.59 3.56
C LEU A 109 8.77 19.54 4.39
N PRO A 110 8.21 18.35 4.63
CA PRO A 110 7.04 18.21 5.49
C PRO A 110 7.42 18.41 6.96
N LYS A 111 6.42 18.65 7.80
CA LYS A 111 6.60 18.57 9.25
C LYS A 111 6.74 17.10 9.68
N PHE A 112 7.94 16.70 10.10
CA PHE A 112 8.23 15.39 10.68
C PHE A 112 7.57 15.17 12.06
N TYR A 113 7.57 13.94 12.56
CA TYR A 113 6.99 13.62 13.87
C TYR A 113 7.78 14.24 15.02
N ASN A 114 7.10 14.58 16.12
CA ASN A 114 7.76 15.18 17.29
C ASN A 114 8.82 14.28 17.93
N TRP A 115 8.68 12.97 17.78
CA TRP A 115 9.62 11.98 18.31
C TRP A 115 10.82 11.70 17.38
N GLN A 116 10.80 12.22 16.15
CA GLN A 116 11.90 12.08 15.22
C GLN A 116 12.98 13.13 15.50
N THR A 117 14.21 12.67 15.67
CA THR A 117 15.37 13.54 15.82
C THR A 117 15.89 14.02 14.46
N ALA A 118 16.72 15.07 14.47
CA ALA A 118 17.39 15.53 13.25
C ALA A 118 18.24 14.44 12.58
N THR A 119 18.83 13.53 13.36
CA THR A 119 19.60 12.39 12.84
C THR A 119 18.73 11.34 12.18
N ASP A 120 17.50 11.11 12.68
CA ASP A 120 16.58 10.13 12.10
C ASP A 120 16.10 10.53 10.70
N VAL A 121 16.02 11.84 10.44
CA VAL A 121 15.46 12.40 9.20
C VAL A 121 16.50 13.02 8.26
N ALA A 122 17.79 12.99 8.64
CA ALA A 122 18.87 13.65 7.89
C ALA A 122 18.96 13.15 6.44
N TRP A 123 18.92 11.83 6.24
CA TRP A 123 18.99 11.22 4.91
C TRP A 123 17.80 11.63 4.02
N TYR A 124 16.58 11.60 4.56
CA TYR A 124 15.40 12.02 3.80
C TYR A 124 15.39 13.51 3.51
N THR A 125 15.86 14.33 4.45
CA THR A 125 15.95 15.78 4.29
C THR A 125 16.87 16.13 3.12
N ASP A 126 18.05 15.52 3.05
CA ASP A 126 18.98 15.69 1.93
C ASP A 126 18.38 15.19 0.60
N LEU A 127 17.80 13.98 0.61
CA LEU A 127 17.19 13.39 -0.58
C LEU A 127 16.05 14.25 -1.14
N LEU A 128 15.12 14.67 -0.28
CA LEU A 128 13.98 15.49 -0.66
C LEU A 128 14.42 16.86 -1.16
N SER A 129 15.37 17.51 -0.49
CA SER A 129 15.89 18.80 -0.93
C SER A 129 16.45 18.72 -2.35
N LYS A 130 17.21 17.66 -2.67
CA LYS A 130 17.74 17.41 -4.02
C LYS A 130 16.63 17.12 -5.03
N LYS A 131 15.66 16.29 -4.66
CA LYS A 131 14.55 15.90 -5.55
C LYS A 131 13.60 17.06 -5.85
N ILE A 132 13.25 17.87 -4.85
CA ILE A 132 12.43 19.07 -5.01
C ILE A 132 13.12 20.05 -5.96
N LEU A 133 14.43 20.31 -5.76
CA LEU A 133 15.19 21.19 -6.64
C LEU A 133 15.24 20.67 -8.09
N ARG A 134 15.40 19.35 -8.27
CA ARG A 134 15.60 18.74 -9.59
C ARG A 134 14.30 18.50 -10.36
N PHE A 135 13.21 18.14 -9.68
CA PHE A 135 11.96 17.68 -10.31
C PHE A 135 10.75 18.54 -9.94
N GLY A 136 10.93 19.62 -9.18
CA GLY A 136 9.83 20.46 -8.73
C GLY A 136 8.98 21.05 -9.86
N ASP A 137 9.54 21.24 -11.05
CA ASP A 137 8.81 21.71 -12.23
C ASP A 137 7.94 20.61 -12.87
N GLU A 138 8.12 19.35 -12.49
CA GLU A 138 7.31 18.22 -12.94
C GLU A 138 6.14 17.92 -12.01
N PHE A 139 6.11 18.53 -10.80
CA PHE A 139 5.15 18.16 -9.76
C PHE A 139 3.68 18.46 -10.12
N TYR A 140 3.41 19.31 -11.11
CA TYR A 140 2.06 19.53 -11.64
C TYR A 140 1.42 18.26 -12.23
N LYS A 141 2.24 17.27 -12.61
CA LYS A 141 1.81 15.96 -13.13
C LYS A 141 1.32 15.02 -12.03
N VAL A 142 1.69 15.29 -10.77
CA VAL A 142 1.48 14.37 -9.66
C VAL A 142 0.02 14.43 -9.20
N LYS A 143 -0.59 13.25 -9.11
CA LYS A 143 -1.93 13.04 -8.56
C LYS A 143 -1.82 12.19 -7.30
N LYS A 144 -2.61 12.54 -6.28
CA LYS A 144 -2.84 11.68 -5.11
C LYS A 144 -3.33 10.31 -5.60
N PHE A 145 -2.95 9.26 -4.89
CA PHE A 145 -3.40 7.91 -5.22
C PHE A 145 -3.93 7.20 -3.97
N ILE A 146 -4.22 5.91 -4.10
CA ILE A 146 -4.64 5.11 -2.95
C ILE A 146 -3.45 4.69 -2.09
N PRO A 147 -3.69 4.44 -0.80
CA PRO A 147 -2.85 3.60 0.02
C PRO A 147 -2.56 2.22 -0.61
N ILE A 148 -1.43 1.59 -0.25
CA ILE A 148 -1.07 0.24 -0.71
C ILE A 148 -2.16 -0.76 -0.32
N GLY A 149 -2.87 -1.32 -1.30
CA GLY A 149 -3.96 -2.27 -1.07
C GLY A 149 -3.51 -3.67 -0.59
N PRO A 150 -4.46 -4.49 -0.10
CA PRO A 150 -4.19 -5.89 0.27
C PRO A 150 -3.57 -6.73 -0.85
N ASN A 151 -2.73 -7.71 -0.48
CA ASN A 151 -2.16 -8.63 -1.47
C ASN A 151 -3.24 -9.56 -2.04
N LEU A 152 -3.37 -9.54 -3.36
CA LEU A 152 -4.34 -10.33 -4.13
C LEU A 152 -3.79 -11.66 -4.66
N TRP A 153 -2.48 -11.90 -4.54
CA TRP A 153 -1.90 -13.17 -4.95
C TRP A 153 -2.22 -14.27 -3.96
N LYS A 154 -2.60 -15.43 -4.50
CA LYS A 154 -2.64 -16.69 -3.77
C LYS A 154 -2.38 -17.85 -4.71
N ASP A 155 -1.83 -18.92 -4.16
CA ASP A 155 -1.69 -20.17 -4.89
C ASP A 155 -3.06 -20.83 -5.07
N LEU A 156 -3.46 -21.01 -6.32
CA LEU A 156 -4.64 -21.81 -6.65
C LEU A 156 -4.18 -23.24 -7.02
N PRO A 157 -4.87 -24.29 -6.53
CA PRO A 157 -4.60 -25.63 -6.99
C PRO A 157 -5.01 -25.74 -8.48
N ILE A 158 -4.01 -25.87 -9.36
CA ILE A 158 -4.21 -26.01 -10.80
C ILE A 158 -3.85 -27.44 -11.20
N GLY A 159 -4.82 -28.17 -11.78
CA GLY A 159 -4.56 -29.50 -12.31
C GLY A 159 -3.54 -29.49 -13.45
N LYS A 160 -2.73 -30.57 -13.56
CA LYS A 160 -1.60 -30.68 -14.51
C LYS A 160 -1.96 -30.30 -15.96
N ARG A 161 -3.13 -30.73 -16.46
CA ARG A 161 -3.59 -30.41 -17.82
C ARG A 161 -3.80 -28.91 -18.04
N LYS A 162 -4.44 -28.24 -17.08
CA LYS A 162 -4.67 -26.80 -17.14
C LYS A 162 -3.36 -26.02 -17.05
N GLN A 163 -2.42 -26.47 -16.20
CA GLN A 163 -1.08 -25.89 -16.13
C GLN A 163 -0.34 -26.02 -17.47
N LEU A 164 -0.42 -27.18 -18.13
CA LEU A 164 0.16 -27.37 -19.46
C LEU A 164 -0.41 -26.39 -20.49
N THR A 165 -1.74 -26.22 -20.53
CA THR A 165 -2.39 -25.25 -21.41
C THR A 165 -1.93 -23.82 -21.14
N LEU A 166 -1.88 -23.41 -19.86
CA LEU A 166 -1.38 -22.09 -19.46
C LEU A 166 0.08 -21.88 -19.87
N ASN A 167 0.92 -22.90 -19.73
CA ASN A 167 2.33 -22.84 -20.14
C ASN A 167 2.48 -22.70 -21.66
N ILE A 168 1.67 -23.42 -22.45
CA ILE A 168 1.66 -23.29 -23.92
C ILE A 168 1.19 -21.90 -24.33
N GLN A 169 0.09 -21.42 -23.75
CA GLN A 169 -0.44 -20.07 -23.99
C GLN A 169 0.59 -19.00 -23.63
N HIS A 170 1.27 -19.14 -22.49
CA HIS A 170 2.35 -18.24 -22.07
C HIS A 170 3.48 -18.19 -23.10
N ARG A 171 3.96 -19.35 -23.58
CA ARG A 171 5.02 -19.42 -24.60
C ARG A 171 4.60 -18.75 -25.91
N LEU A 172 3.38 -19.02 -26.38
CA LEU A 172 2.84 -18.40 -27.60
C LEU A 172 2.72 -16.88 -27.44
N ARG A 173 2.18 -16.39 -26.33
CA ARG A 173 2.04 -14.96 -26.05
C ARG A 173 3.39 -14.24 -25.99
N LYS A 174 4.39 -14.87 -25.38
CA LYS A 174 5.76 -14.35 -25.33
C LYS A 174 6.36 -14.16 -26.74
N ILE A 175 6.09 -15.07 -27.68
CA ILE A 175 6.51 -14.93 -29.08
C ILE A 175 5.86 -13.68 -29.72
N PHE A 176 4.61 -13.38 -29.37
CA PHE A 176 3.87 -12.21 -29.87
C PHE A 176 4.09 -10.92 -29.05
N GLY A 177 5.01 -10.91 -28.08
CA GLY A 177 5.25 -9.74 -27.21
C GLY A 177 4.08 -9.39 -26.28
N LEU A 178 3.15 -10.31 -26.08
CA LEU A 178 2.01 -10.16 -25.16
C LEU A 178 2.42 -10.64 -23.76
N SER A 179 1.98 -9.95 -22.70
CA SER A 179 2.18 -10.40 -21.32
C SER A 179 1.34 -11.64 -21.01
N ASN A 180 1.43 -12.14 -19.76
CA ASN A 180 0.57 -13.21 -19.24
C ASN A 180 -0.92 -12.97 -19.50
N GLN A 181 -1.69 -14.06 -19.62
CA GLN A 181 -3.13 -13.94 -19.77
C GLN A 181 -3.76 -13.41 -18.48
N TYR A 182 -4.12 -12.13 -18.48
CA TYR A 182 -4.72 -11.47 -17.32
C TYR A 182 -5.98 -12.19 -16.83
N GLN A 183 -6.73 -12.90 -17.68
CA GLN A 183 -7.91 -13.68 -17.25
C GLN A 183 -7.59 -14.79 -16.24
N ALA A 184 -6.39 -15.37 -16.28
CA ALA A 184 -5.97 -16.35 -15.28
C ALA A 184 -5.64 -15.67 -13.95
N VAL A 185 -4.97 -14.51 -14.01
CA VAL A 185 -4.66 -13.66 -12.86
C VAL A 185 -5.91 -13.10 -12.21
N HIS A 186 -6.87 -12.66 -13.02
CA HIS A 186 -8.20 -12.20 -12.61
C HIS A 186 -8.90 -13.21 -11.70
N LYS A 187 -8.86 -14.50 -12.04
CA LYS A 187 -9.43 -15.56 -11.20
C LYS A 187 -8.70 -15.71 -9.86
N VAL A 188 -7.38 -15.52 -9.83
CA VAL A 188 -6.60 -15.51 -8.58
C VAL A 188 -7.04 -14.33 -7.71
N PHE A 189 -7.07 -13.14 -8.29
CA PHE A 189 -7.44 -11.91 -7.59
C PHE A 189 -8.87 -11.97 -7.05
N LEU A 190 -9.84 -12.35 -7.88
CA LEU A 190 -11.24 -12.49 -7.46
C LEU A 190 -11.36 -13.51 -6.33
N SER A 191 -10.73 -14.67 -6.46
CA SER A 191 -10.81 -15.70 -5.42
C SER A 191 -10.13 -15.27 -4.12
N ARG A 192 -9.08 -14.46 -4.18
CA ARG A 192 -8.43 -13.90 -2.99
C ARG A 192 -9.26 -12.78 -2.36
N TYR A 193 -9.82 -11.91 -3.19
CA TYR A 193 -10.74 -10.86 -2.77
C TYR A 193 -11.97 -11.45 -2.05
N ASP A 194 -12.56 -12.52 -2.59
CA ASP A 194 -13.66 -13.24 -1.95
C ASP A 194 -13.28 -13.82 -0.57
N ASP A 195 -12.05 -14.29 -0.41
CA ASP A 195 -11.56 -14.77 0.89
C ASP A 195 -11.40 -13.62 1.89
N LEU A 196 -10.88 -12.48 1.46
CA LEU A 196 -10.81 -11.27 2.28
C LEU A 196 -12.21 -10.77 2.67
N MET A 197 -13.16 -10.77 1.73
CA MET A 197 -14.54 -10.33 1.98
C MET A 197 -15.21 -11.17 3.08
N LYS A 198 -14.93 -12.47 3.18
CA LYS A 198 -15.44 -13.30 4.29
C LYS A 198 -14.97 -12.82 5.65
N LEU A 199 -13.72 -12.34 5.75
CA LEU A 199 -13.13 -11.87 7.00
C LEU A 199 -13.80 -10.59 7.53
N ARG A 200 -14.48 -9.82 6.68
CA ARG A 200 -15.29 -8.66 7.12
C ARG A 200 -16.41 -9.02 8.09
N HIS A 201 -16.80 -10.29 8.16
CA HIS A 201 -17.85 -10.78 9.05
C HIS A 201 -17.31 -11.46 10.32
N GLU A 202 -16.01 -11.40 10.55
CA GLU A 202 -15.40 -11.92 11.78
C GLU A 202 -15.88 -11.15 13.01
N LYS A 203 -16.09 -11.88 14.10
CA LYS A 203 -16.53 -11.32 15.39
C LYS A 203 -15.34 -10.93 16.25
N LEU A 204 -15.56 -9.93 17.09
CA LEU A 204 -14.59 -9.50 18.10
C LEU A 204 -14.12 -10.68 18.97
N SER A 205 -12.82 -10.93 18.97
CA SER A 205 -12.20 -12.03 19.73
C SER A 205 -10.88 -11.63 20.41
N PHE A 206 -10.17 -10.64 19.85
CA PHE A 206 -8.88 -10.16 20.35
C PHE A 206 -8.96 -8.66 20.61
N ASP A 207 -8.16 -8.15 21.53
CA ASP A 207 -8.01 -6.70 21.68
C ASP A 207 -7.12 -6.16 20.57
N ILE A 208 -5.93 -6.75 20.38
CA ILE A 208 -4.97 -6.32 19.36
C ILE A 208 -4.26 -7.54 18.76
N THR A 209 -4.15 -7.58 17.44
CA THR A 209 -3.25 -8.49 16.71
C THR A 209 -2.27 -7.69 15.84
N LEU A 210 -0.97 -7.79 16.11
CA LEU A 210 0.06 -7.07 15.36
C LEU A 210 1.23 -7.96 14.96
N SER A 211 1.50 -8.07 13.65
CA SER A 211 2.71 -8.71 13.13
C SER A 211 3.54 -7.64 12.41
N ASP A 212 4.69 -7.31 12.97
CA ASP A 212 5.53 -6.21 12.49
C ASP A 212 7.01 -6.61 12.39
N THR A 213 7.80 -5.75 11.74
CA THR A 213 9.26 -5.81 11.70
C THR A 213 9.85 -4.53 12.27
N SER A 214 11.09 -4.57 12.74
CA SER A 214 11.81 -3.41 13.26
C SER A 214 12.24 -2.41 12.17
N TRP A 215 11.90 -2.66 10.91
CA TRP A 215 12.35 -1.82 9.78
C TRP A 215 11.59 -0.48 9.78
N GLY A 216 12.26 0.63 9.50
CA GLY A 216 11.66 1.97 9.56
C GLY A 216 11.44 2.43 11.00
N TRP A 217 12.47 3.05 11.58
CA TRP A 217 12.52 3.62 12.93
C TRP A 217 12.29 2.58 14.05
N PRO A 218 13.26 1.66 14.26
CA PRO A 218 13.09 0.51 15.15
C PRO A 218 12.75 0.89 16.59
N THR A 219 13.32 1.98 17.13
CA THR A 219 13.07 2.41 18.51
C THR A 219 11.59 2.68 18.78
N HIS A 220 10.89 3.32 17.84
CA HIS A 220 9.46 3.62 17.99
C HIS A 220 8.60 2.35 17.98
N ARG A 221 8.96 1.38 17.14
CA ARG A 221 8.28 0.07 17.08
C ARG A 221 8.53 -0.78 18.32
N ILE A 222 9.76 -0.75 18.85
CA ILE A 222 10.09 -1.42 20.10
C ILE A 222 9.25 -0.83 21.24
N LYS A 223 9.12 0.50 21.33
CA LYS A 223 8.27 1.16 22.33
C LYS A 223 6.80 0.72 22.21
N LEU A 224 6.26 0.65 21.00
CA LEU A 224 4.92 0.10 20.76
C LEU A 224 4.79 -1.33 21.32
N HIS A 225 5.68 -2.24 20.95
CA HIS A 225 5.60 -3.63 21.42
C HIS A 225 5.84 -3.78 22.94
N GLN A 226 6.66 -2.91 23.55
CA GLN A 226 6.80 -2.84 25.00
C GLN A 226 5.49 -2.41 25.67
N GLN A 227 4.79 -1.42 25.11
CA GLN A 227 3.49 -0.98 25.60
C GLN A 227 2.43 -2.10 25.44
N LEU A 228 2.40 -2.79 24.30
CA LEU A 228 1.53 -3.95 24.10
C LEU A 228 1.80 -5.07 25.12
N LYS A 229 3.09 -5.30 25.46
CA LYS A 229 3.48 -6.27 26.50
C LYS A 229 3.00 -5.87 27.89
N LYS A 230 3.04 -4.58 28.20
CA LYS A 230 2.49 -4.04 29.45
C LYS A 230 0.98 -4.27 29.51
N LEU A 231 0.26 -3.90 28.47
CA LEU A 231 -1.20 -4.07 28.39
C LEU A 231 -1.62 -5.54 28.46
N SER A 232 -0.87 -6.45 27.82
CA SER A 232 -1.13 -7.89 27.94
C SER A 232 -1.05 -8.37 29.40
N LYS A 233 -0.08 -7.87 30.18
CA LYS A 233 0.03 -8.16 31.63
C LYS A 233 -1.11 -7.55 32.45
N GLU A 234 -1.74 -6.49 31.97
CA GLU A 234 -2.90 -5.84 32.58
C GLU A 234 -4.22 -6.57 32.27
N GLY A 235 -4.19 -7.62 31.44
CA GLY A 235 -5.33 -8.50 31.17
C GLY A 235 -5.94 -8.35 29.78
N PHE A 236 -5.41 -7.47 28.92
CA PHE A 236 -5.88 -7.36 27.53
C PHE A 236 -5.44 -8.57 26.69
N ASN A 237 -6.33 -9.04 25.82
CA ASN A 237 -6.12 -10.16 24.91
C ASN A 237 -5.31 -9.73 23.68
N ILE A 238 -3.99 -9.61 23.86
CA ILE A 238 -3.06 -9.09 22.85
C ILE A 238 -2.19 -10.20 22.28
N HIS A 239 -2.10 -10.23 20.96
CA HIS A 239 -1.22 -11.09 20.20
C HIS A 239 -0.28 -10.25 19.34
N SER A 240 1.02 -10.29 19.59
CA SER A 240 1.97 -9.50 18.80
C SER A 240 3.29 -10.18 18.56
N ILE A 241 3.90 -9.90 17.42
CA ILE A 241 5.27 -10.28 17.10
C ILE A 241 6.00 -9.10 16.43
N LEU A 242 7.16 -8.72 16.97
CA LEU A 242 8.11 -7.82 16.31
C LEU A 242 9.33 -8.63 15.87
N LYS A 243 9.56 -8.73 14.57
CA LYS A 243 10.75 -9.39 14.01
C LYS A 243 11.86 -8.38 13.81
N LEU A 244 13.10 -8.81 14.02
CA LEU A 244 14.24 -7.99 13.63
C LEU A 244 14.35 -7.96 12.10
N ALA A 245 14.55 -6.77 11.56
CA ALA A 245 14.89 -6.55 10.17
C ALA A 245 16.33 -6.04 10.06
N GLU A 246 16.92 -6.23 8.88
CA GLU A 246 18.25 -5.72 8.57
C GLU A 246 18.29 -4.18 8.73
N PRO A 247 19.28 -3.63 9.45
CA PRO A 247 19.46 -2.20 9.56
C PRO A 247 19.65 -1.49 8.21
N SER A 248 19.22 -0.24 8.13
CA SER A 248 19.31 0.61 6.95
C SER A 248 19.93 1.97 7.29
N VAL A 249 20.62 2.56 6.30
CA VAL A 249 21.16 3.92 6.38
C VAL A 249 20.01 4.93 6.41
N CYS A 250 18.93 4.66 5.67
CA CYS A 250 17.87 5.64 5.43
C CYS A 250 17.14 6.06 6.70
N ASP A 251 16.88 5.11 7.61
CA ASP A 251 16.18 5.34 8.89
C ASP A 251 17.14 5.41 10.08
N ASN A 252 18.43 5.57 9.81
CA ASN A 252 19.51 5.63 10.79
C ASN A 252 19.62 4.39 11.70
N SER A 253 18.97 3.28 11.37
CA SER A 253 18.96 2.08 12.22
C SER A 253 20.32 1.39 12.32
N ILE A 254 21.25 1.65 11.40
CA ILE A 254 22.66 1.19 11.51
C ILE A 254 23.35 1.77 12.75
N SER A 255 22.97 2.97 13.20
CA SER A 255 23.53 3.58 14.40
C SER A 255 22.96 3.00 15.70
N ILE A 256 21.88 2.22 15.59
CA ILE A 256 21.16 1.65 16.73
C ILE A 256 21.70 0.25 16.97
N ASN A 257 22.40 0.06 18.08
CA ASN A 257 22.94 -1.25 18.47
C ASN A 257 21.83 -2.12 19.09
N LEU A 258 20.99 -2.73 18.25
CA LEU A 258 19.93 -3.66 18.67
C LEU A 258 20.51 -5.06 18.94
N ASP A 259 20.19 -5.63 20.11
CA ASP A 259 20.59 -7.02 20.41
C ASP A 259 19.63 -8.00 19.70
N HIS A 260 20.18 -8.86 18.85
CA HIS A 260 19.43 -9.91 18.16
C HIS A 260 18.68 -10.85 19.13
N LYS A 261 19.17 -11.00 20.37
CA LYS A 261 18.55 -11.86 21.39
C LYS A 261 17.21 -11.32 21.91
N ASP A 262 16.95 -10.03 21.73
CA ASP A 262 15.68 -9.42 22.11
C ASP A 262 14.56 -9.69 21.09
N PHE A 263 14.88 -10.36 19.97
CA PHE A 263 13.95 -10.65 18.88
C PHE A 263 13.79 -12.16 18.60
N PRO A 264 12.58 -12.60 18.19
CA PRO A 264 11.37 -11.79 18.05
C PRO A 264 10.79 -11.39 19.42
N MET A 265 10.24 -10.17 19.52
CA MET A 265 9.47 -9.78 20.70
C MET A 265 8.05 -10.34 20.54
N GLU A 266 7.73 -11.39 21.31
CA GLU A 266 6.46 -12.11 21.18
C GLU A 266 5.54 -11.92 22.39
N ILE A 267 4.24 -11.80 22.10
CA ILE A 267 3.13 -11.80 23.05
C ILE A 267 2.07 -12.73 22.47
N GLY A 268 1.80 -13.86 23.13
CA GLY A 268 0.88 -14.88 22.59
C GLY A 268 1.33 -15.48 21.25
N GLY A 269 0.49 -16.31 20.63
CA GLY A 269 0.75 -16.90 19.32
C GLY A 269 -0.16 -16.31 18.22
N ILE A 270 0.34 -16.20 16.99
CA ILE A 270 -0.45 -15.77 15.81
C ILE A 270 -0.60 -16.96 14.85
N LEU A 271 -1.81 -17.52 14.77
CA LEU A 271 -2.11 -18.72 13.96
C LEU A 271 -2.79 -18.42 12.60
N GLY A 272 -3.17 -17.17 12.38
CA GLY A 272 -3.76 -16.69 11.13
C GLY A 272 -3.92 -15.18 11.19
N TYR A 273 -2.89 -14.44 10.75
CA TYR A 273 -2.79 -12.99 11.00
C TYR A 273 -4.01 -12.20 10.54
N GLU A 274 -4.48 -12.44 9.32
CA GLU A 274 -5.60 -11.67 8.76
C GLU A 274 -6.92 -11.94 9.49
N GLN A 275 -7.17 -13.19 9.87
CA GLN A 275 -8.36 -13.55 10.64
C GLN A 275 -8.31 -12.91 12.02
N MET A 276 -7.17 -13.05 12.72
CA MET A 276 -7.01 -12.45 14.05
C MET A 276 -7.08 -10.92 14.01
N LEU A 277 -6.53 -10.28 12.97
CA LEU A 277 -6.67 -8.85 12.74
C LEU A 277 -8.13 -8.46 12.50
N ALA A 278 -8.86 -9.19 11.65
CA ALA A 278 -10.27 -8.92 11.37
C ALA A 278 -11.18 -9.07 12.61
N SER A 279 -10.76 -9.92 13.56
CA SER A 279 -11.38 -10.12 14.88
C SER A 279 -10.80 -9.23 15.98
N SER A 280 -9.90 -8.30 15.68
CA SER A 280 -9.28 -7.42 16.68
C SER A 280 -10.15 -6.20 16.97
N LYS A 281 -10.15 -5.78 18.24
CA LYS A 281 -10.80 -4.59 18.74
C LYS A 281 -10.23 -3.32 18.11
N LEU A 282 -8.91 -3.26 18.02
CA LEU A 282 -8.17 -2.11 17.53
C LEU A 282 -6.98 -2.55 16.66
N GLY A 283 -6.83 -1.93 15.49
CA GLY A 283 -5.61 -2.01 14.70
C GLY A 283 -4.60 -0.97 15.19
N VAL A 284 -3.41 -1.39 15.64
CA VAL A 284 -2.38 -0.48 16.14
C VAL A 284 -1.16 -0.53 15.24
N PHE A 285 -0.82 0.60 14.62
CA PHE A 285 0.26 0.65 13.64
C PHE A 285 1.17 1.85 13.86
N ALA A 286 2.43 1.59 14.24
CA ALA A 286 3.50 2.55 14.00
C ALA A 286 3.55 2.92 12.52
N CYS A 287 3.90 4.16 12.23
CA CYS A 287 4.07 4.72 10.89
C CYS A 287 4.76 3.72 9.95
N GLY A 288 4.31 3.70 8.69
CA GLY A 288 4.93 2.84 7.68
C GLY A 288 6.37 3.23 7.40
N PHE A 289 7.11 2.32 6.77
CA PHE A 289 8.45 2.61 6.26
C PHE A 289 8.43 3.97 5.56
N HIS A 290 9.38 4.85 5.87
CA HIS A 290 9.52 6.12 5.14
C HIS A 290 8.24 7.00 5.09
N TRP A 291 7.37 6.91 6.11
CA TRP A 291 6.11 7.64 6.29
C TRP A 291 4.96 7.19 5.38
N GLY A 292 5.14 6.09 4.66
CA GLY A 292 4.16 5.57 3.72
C GLY A 292 3.01 4.81 4.34
N TRP A 293 2.05 4.51 3.48
CA TRP A 293 0.95 3.61 3.77
C TRP A 293 1.45 2.20 4.09
N ARG A 294 0.90 1.60 5.14
CA ARG A 294 1.14 0.19 5.44
C ARG A 294 0.05 -0.66 4.84
N ASN A 295 0.41 -1.75 4.17
CA ASN A 295 -0.57 -2.74 3.71
C ASN A 295 -1.43 -3.28 4.87
N ILE A 296 -0.84 -3.49 6.04
CA ILE A 296 -1.60 -3.95 7.21
C ILE A 296 -2.62 -2.91 7.73
N LEU A 297 -2.35 -1.61 7.54
CA LEU A 297 -3.30 -0.55 7.87
C LEU A 297 -4.48 -0.58 6.89
N THR A 298 -4.22 -0.70 5.60
CA THR A 298 -5.30 -0.77 4.60
C THR A 298 -6.10 -2.06 4.71
N LEU A 299 -5.47 -3.15 5.16
CA LEU A 299 -6.14 -4.40 5.49
C LEU A 299 -7.07 -4.26 6.71
N ALA A 300 -6.63 -3.56 7.76
CA ALA A 300 -7.48 -3.22 8.89
C ALA A 300 -8.69 -2.38 8.48
N LEU A 301 -8.48 -1.31 7.68
CA LEU A 301 -9.56 -0.51 7.13
C LEU A 301 -10.48 -1.34 6.23
N PHE A 302 -9.95 -2.29 5.46
CA PHE A 302 -10.74 -3.23 4.66
C PHE A 302 -11.66 -4.09 5.53
N PHE A 303 -11.18 -4.57 6.67
CA PHE A 303 -12.00 -5.32 7.63
C PHE A 303 -12.96 -4.41 8.41
N GLY A 304 -12.72 -3.10 8.41
CA GLY A 304 -13.52 -2.09 9.10
C GLY A 304 -13.06 -1.78 10.52
N ILE A 305 -12.02 -2.43 11.04
CA ILE A 305 -11.63 -2.21 12.43
C ILE A 305 -11.16 -0.74 12.63
N PRO A 306 -11.43 -0.11 13.79
CA PRO A 306 -10.82 1.17 14.11
C PRO A 306 -9.31 1.03 14.17
N VAL A 307 -8.62 2.11 13.82
CA VAL A 307 -7.15 2.14 13.76
C VAL A 307 -6.63 3.23 14.68
N VAL A 308 -5.52 2.95 15.37
CA VAL A 308 -4.65 3.98 15.94
C VAL A 308 -3.28 3.91 15.26
N THR A 309 -2.77 5.07 14.87
CA THR A 309 -1.51 5.17 14.14
C THR A 309 -0.79 6.48 14.44
N ASP A 310 0.47 6.60 14.03
CA ASP A 310 1.11 7.91 14.00
C ASP A 310 0.35 8.86 13.06
N ARG A 311 0.49 10.18 13.22
CA ARG A 311 -0.10 11.14 12.26
C ARG A 311 0.22 10.76 10.81
N LEU A 312 -0.76 10.73 9.93
CA LEU A 312 -0.53 10.38 8.54
C LEU A 312 0.17 11.56 7.83
N LEU A 313 1.38 11.32 7.32
CA LEU A 313 2.07 12.29 6.45
C LEU A 313 1.72 12.10 4.97
N THR A 314 1.08 10.99 4.63
CA THR A 314 0.67 10.70 3.25
C THR A 314 -0.81 10.98 3.07
N GLU A 315 -1.17 11.50 1.91
CA GLU A 315 -2.52 11.94 1.59
C GLU A 315 -3.12 11.06 0.49
N ALA A 316 -4.26 10.46 0.78
CA ALA A 316 -5.02 9.69 -0.20
C ALA A 316 -5.78 10.63 -1.15
N TYR A 317 -6.33 10.09 -2.24
CA TYR A 317 -7.17 10.88 -3.15
C TYR A 317 -8.55 11.26 -2.57
N PHE A 318 -8.94 10.66 -1.45
CA PHE A 318 -10.19 10.87 -0.74
C PHE A 318 -9.91 11.40 0.67
N ASP A 319 -10.96 11.85 1.35
CA ASP A 319 -10.87 12.33 2.73
C ASP A 319 -10.69 11.15 3.69
N ILE A 320 -9.50 11.03 4.28
CA ILE A 320 -9.14 9.93 5.17
C ILE A 320 -9.89 10.02 6.50
N ASP A 321 -10.37 11.21 6.88
CA ASP A 321 -11.11 11.47 8.12
C ASP A 321 -12.54 10.89 8.06
N GLU A 322 -12.99 10.43 6.89
CA GLU A 322 -14.21 9.62 6.81
C GLU A 322 -14.06 8.27 7.51
N PHE A 323 -12.84 7.74 7.66
CA PHE A 323 -12.58 6.56 8.47
C PHE A 323 -12.43 6.91 9.95
N ILE A 324 -12.74 5.96 10.83
CA ILE A 324 -12.41 6.07 12.25
C ILE A 324 -10.94 5.67 12.46
N ILE A 325 -10.08 6.68 12.38
CA ILE A 325 -8.64 6.60 12.62
C ILE A 325 -8.28 7.57 13.74
N HIS A 326 -7.53 7.09 14.72
CA HIS A 326 -7.00 7.87 15.81
C HIS A 326 -5.51 8.10 15.58
N GLU A 327 -5.11 9.35 15.39
CA GLU A 327 -3.71 9.71 15.21
C GLU A 327 -3.06 10.07 16.55
N THR A 328 -1.79 9.71 16.72
CA THR A 328 -0.97 10.11 17.85
C THR A 328 0.44 10.50 17.41
N GLU A 329 1.12 11.30 18.22
CA GLU A 329 2.57 11.50 18.12
C GLU A 329 3.25 11.19 19.48
N ASP A 330 2.54 10.48 20.36
CA ASP A 330 3.06 10.02 21.65
C ASP A 330 3.98 8.81 21.47
N GLU A 331 5.23 8.97 21.91
CA GLU A 331 6.24 7.92 21.92
C GLU A 331 5.87 6.70 22.76
N ASN A 332 5.02 6.88 23.78
CA ASN A 332 4.67 5.85 24.75
C ASN A 332 3.37 5.11 24.42
N TRP A 333 2.69 5.48 23.33
CA TRP A 333 1.47 4.82 22.87
C TRP A 333 0.38 4.74 23.95
N LEU A 334 0.25 5.78 24.79
CA LEU A 334 -0.70 5.81 25.91
C LEU A 334 -2.14 5.75 25.42
N LEU A 335 -2.44 6.41 24.30
CA LEU A 335 -3.76 6.43 23.66
C LEU A 335 -4.30 5.02 23.37
N VAL A 336 -3.43 4.04 23.14
CA VAL A 336 -3.85 2.64 22.89
C VAL A 336 -4.69 2.11 24.06
N LYS A 337 -4.28 2.40 25.30
CA LYS A 337 -4.99 1.94 26.49
C LYS A 337 -6.37 2.58 26.61
N ASP A 338 -6.42 3.89 26.39
CA ASP A 338 -7.66 4.66 26.52
C ASP A 338 -8.70 4.16 25.52
N LEU A 339 -8.31 3.98 24.25
CA LEU A 339 -9.17 3.42 23.22
C LEU A 339 -9.64 1.99 23.51
N LEU A 340 -8.76 1.14 24.07
CA LEU A 340 -9.14 -0.23 24.45
C LEU A 340 -10.15 -0.25 25.60
N ASN A 341 -10.12 0.72 26.52
CA ASN A 341 -11.11 0.79 27.60
C ASN A 341 -12.45 1.35 27.12
N ASP A 342 -12.40 2.37 26.26
CA ASP A 342 -13.60 3.11 25.85
C ASP A 342 -14.44 2.38 24.80
N LEU A 343 -13.80 1.55 23.96
CA LEU A 343 -14.50 0.89 22.89
C LEU A 343 -15.23 -0.35 23.41
N ASP A 344 -16.56 -0.35 23.44
CA ASP A 344 -17.33 -1.56 23.76
C ASP A 344 -17.66 -2.38 22.49
N PRO A 345 -18.16 -3.62 22.62
CA PRO A 345 -18.51 -4.43 21.45
C PRO A 345 -19.59 -3.83 20.54
N PHE A 346 -20.48 -2.99 21.08
CA PHE A 346 -21.55 -2.37 20.30
C PHE A 346 -21.03 -1.24 19.43
N GLU A 347 -20.22 -0.33 19.99
CA GLU A 347 -19.55 0.71 19.22
C GLU A 347 -18.54 0.12 18.24
N TRP A 348 -17.85 -0.97 18.59
CA TRP A 348 -16.95 -1.67 17.64
C TRP A 348 -17.69 -2.14 16.38
N GLU A 349 -18.84 -2.81 16.51
CA GLU A 349 -19.64 -3.27 15.35
C GLU A 349 -20.13 -2.10 14.49
N LYS A 350 -20.52 -0.99 15.13
CA LYS A 350 -20.96 0.22 14.44
C LYS A 350 -19.82 0.85 13.64
N ILE A 351 -18.64 1.01 14.25
CA ILE A 351 -17.44 1.51 13.56
C ILE A 351 -17.04 0.55 12.44
N LYS A 352 -17.07 -0.76 12.69
CA LYS A 352 -16.76 -1.80 11.71
C LYS A 352 -17.59 -1.66 10.45
N LYS A 353 -18.90 -1.53 10.61
CA LYS A 353 -19.82 -1.31 9.49
C LYS A 353 -19.56 0.01 8.76
N HIS A 354 -19.33 1.09 9.51
CA HIS A 354 -19.03 2.41 8.94
C HIS A 354 -17.76 2.39 8.09
N ASN A 355 -16.64 1.95 8.66
CA ASN A 355 -15.36 1.88 7.96
C ASN A 355 -15.42 0.96 6.72
N GLN A 356 -16.16 -0.16 6.77
CA GLN A 356 -16.38 -1.00 5.57
C GLN A 356 -17.10 -0.25 4.45
N GLN A 357 -18.11 0.57 4.78
CA GLN A 357 -18.84 1.39 3.81
C GLN A 357 -17.94 2.46 3.19
N VAL A 358 -17.12 3.13 4.01
CA VAL A 358 -16.13 4.12 3.53
C VAL A 358 -15.08 3.44 2.64
N TYR A 359 -14.62 2.25 3.03
CA TYR A 359 -13.72 1.45 2.21
C TYR A 359 -14.34 1.10 0.87
N ASP A 360 -15.59 0.65 0.83
CA ASP A 360 -16.25 0.29 -0.44
C ASP A 360 -16.50 1.51 -1.33
N LYS A 361 -16.78 2.67 -0.72
CA LYS A 361 -16.96 3.94 -1.43
C LYS A 361 -15.68 4.35 -2.19
N TYR A 362 -14.52 4.28 -1.53
CA TYR A 362 -13.27 4.81 -2.09
C TYR A 362 -12.30 3.74 -2.55
N LEU A 363 -12.06 2.72 -1.74
CA LEU A 363 -11.02 1.73 -1.95
C LEU A 363 -11.50 0.43 -2.60
N HIS A 364 -12.79 0.29 -2.95
CA HIS A 364 -13.23 -0.84 -3.78
C HIS A 364 -12.46 -0.84 -5.13
N PRO A 365 -11.99 -2.00 -5.65
CA PRO A 365 -11.15 -2.04 -6.84
C PRO A 365 -11.69 -1.23 -8.03
N GLU A 366 -13.00 -1.30 -8.29
CA GLU A 366 -13.64 -0.52 -9.35
C GLU A 366 -13.68 0.98 -9.06
N SER A 367 -13.87 1.39 -7.80
CA SER A 367 -13.83 2.80 -7.39
C SER A 367 -12.46 3.41 -7.65
N VAL A 368 -11.39 2.66 -7.34
CA VAL A 368 -10.00 3.05 -7.60
C VAL A 368 -9.73 3.15 -9.10
N ALA A 369 -10.19 2.18 -9.89
CA ALA A 369 -10.04 2.22 -11.34
C ALA A 369 -10.81 3.37 -12.00
N ASN A 370 -12.02 3.67 -11.51
CA ASN A 370 -12.81 4.81 -11.96
C ASN A 370 -12.14 6.15 -11.59
N TYR A 371 -11.59 6.28 -10.38
CA TYR A 371 -10.78 7.42 -10.00
C TYR A 371 -9.60 7.61 -10.96
N PHE A 372 -8.80 6.56 -11.18
CA PHE A 372 -7.67 6.58 -12.11
C PHE A 372 -8.09 7.07 -13.51
N ILE A 373 -9.16 6.51 -14.09
CA ILE A 373 -9.67 6.92 -15.41
C ILE A 373 -10.14 8.38 -15.41
N SER A 374 -10.82 8.82 -14.34
CA SER A 374 -11.34 10.19 -14.24
C SER A 374 -10.22 11.25 -14.24
N GLN A 375 -9.10 10.97 -13.57
CA GLN A 375 -7.98 11.90 -13.45
C GLN A 375 -7.19 12.06 -14.75
N ILE A 376 -7.31 11.11 -15.67
CA ILE A 376 -6.68 11.16 -17.01
C ILE A 376 -7.54 11.95 -17.98
N ASN A 377 -8.84 12.07 -17.69
CA ASN A 377 -9.79 12.74 -18.57
C ASN A 377 -9.89 14.25 -18.36
N LEU A 378 -9.38 14.75 -17.23
CA LEU A 378 -9.17 16.17 -16.92
C LEU A 378 -7.95 16.70 -17.68
#